data_AF-A0AAE8QMJ8-F1
#
_entry.id   AF-A0AAE8QMJ8-F1
#
_cell.length_a   1.000
_cell.length_b   1.000
_cell.length_c   1.000
_cell.angle_alpha   90.00
_cell.angle_beta   90.00
_cell.angle_gamma   90.00
#
_symmetry.space_group_name_H-M   'P 1'
#
loop_
_entity.id
_entity.type
_entity.pdbx_description
1 polymer ?
#
loop_
_entity_poly.entity_id
_entity_poly.type
_entity_poly.pdbx_seq_one_letter_code
_entity_poly.pdbx_strand_id
1 'polypeptide(L)'
;MNLTIDELKEALLNAELADLFKKAYKQGVEDGREIEKAKFENSLPPNLKKEDVAKIFNCELPTVEKIIRMDGFPKCLALSARYPRDKVLAWKNNNVSYMNSRLGIYVSENERLRLLRA
;
A
#
# COMPACT_ATOMS: atom_id res chain seq x y z
N MET A 1 24.49 42.75 -2.46
CA MET A 1 24.49 42.42 -1.01
C MET A 1 25.54 41.37 -0.80
N ASN A 2 26.63 41.69 -0.08
CA ASN A 2 27.60 40.68 0.35
C ASN A 2 27.10 40.14 1.68
N LEU A 3 26.64 38.89 1.68
CA LEU A 3 26.31 38.19 2.92
C LEU A 3 27.61 37.93 3.68
N THR A 4 27.57 38.14 4.98
CA THR A 4 28.66 37.80 5.90
C THR A 4 28.79 36.28 6.00
N ILE A 5 29.98 35.81 6.40
CA ILE A 5 30.27 34.37 6.53
C ILE A 5 29.29 33.70 7.50
N ASP A 6 28.85 34.40 8.54
CA ASP A 6 27.93 33.85 9.54
C ASP A 6 26.50 33.74 9.01
N GLU A 7 26.03 34.69 8.20
CA GLU A 7 24.73 34.58 7.51
C GLU A 7 24.70 33.40 6.52
N LEU A 8 25.83 33.11 5.86
CA LEU A 8 25.94 31.95 4.96
C LEU A 8 25.90 30.63 5.75
N LYS A 9 26.54 30.57 6.91
CA LYS A 9 26.48 29.38 7.80
C LYS A 9 25.08 29.16 8.33
N GLU A 10 24.39 30.23 8.73
CA GLU A 10 23.02 30.15 9.22
C GLU A 10 22.05 29.70 8.10
N ALA A 11 22.20 30.25 6.90
CA ALA A 11 21.41 29.82 5.74
C ALA A 11 21.65 28.35 5.37
N LEU A 12 22.92 27.90 5.42
CA LEU A 12 23.26 26.50 5.17
C LEU A 12 22.64 25.57 6.23
N LEU A 13 22.80 25.92 7.51
CA LEU A 13 22.23 25.15 8.62
C LEU A 13 20.70 25.04 8.52
N ASN A 14 20.03 26.15 8.19
CA ASN A 14 18.57 26.16 7.99
C ASN A 14 18.13 25.27 6.82
N ALA A 15 18.90 25.25 5.73
CA ALA A 15 18.62 24.39 4.59
C ALA A 15 18.79 22.90 4.94
N GLU A 16 19.86 22.55 5.66
CA GLU A 16 20.12 21.18 6.12
C GLU A 16 19.07 20.69 7.11
N LEU A 17 18.66 21.54 8.07
CA LEU A 17 17.59 21.22 9.01
C LEU A 17 16.26 21.01 8.29
N ALA A 18 15.92 21.85 7.32
CA ALA A 18 14.70 21.69 6.53
C ALA A 18 14.70 20.37 5.74
N ASP A 19 15.85 19.96 5.20
CA ASP A 19 15.98 18.66 4.51
C ASP A 19 15.88 17.49 5.50
N LEU A 20 16.54 17.59 6.66
CA LEU A 20 16.49 16.58 7.71
C LEU A 20 15.05 16.36 8.21
N PHE A 21 14.30 17.43 8.47
CA PHE A 21 12.90 17.31 8.88
C PHE A 21 12.02 16.70 7.79
N LYS A 22 12.25 17.03 6.52
CA LYS A 22 11.53 16.39 5.39
C LYS A 22 11.82 14.90 5.32
N LYS A 23 13.08 14.50 5.49
CA LYS A 23 13.48 13.09 5.49
C LYS A 23 12.89 12.34 6.68
N ALA A 24 13.02 12.89 7.88
CA ALA A 24 12.47 12.30 9.10
C ALA A 24 10.94 12.14 9.02
N TYR A 25 10.23 13.13 8.48
CA TYR A 25 8.80 13.04 8.26
C TYR A 25 8.44 11.92 7.28
N LYS A 26 9.11 11.86 6.12
CA LYS A 26 8.87 10.79 5.13
C LYS A 26 9.10 9.42 5.73
N GLN A 27 10.22 9.23 6.43
CA GLN A 27 10.54 7.97 7.10
C GLN A 27 9.46 7.60 8.13
N GLY A 28 9.07 8.53 9.00
CA GLY A 28 8.03 8.27 10.01
C GLY A 28 6.67 7.90 9.40
N VAL A 29 6.31 8.48 8.26
CA VAL A 29 5.10 8.09 7.52
C VAL A 29 5.23 6.69 6.93
N GLU A 30 6.39 6.34 6.38
CA GLU A 30 6.67 5.00 5.84
C GLU A 30 6.62 3.93 6.94
N ASP A 31 7.33 4.16 8.06
CA ASP A 31 7.32 3.26 9.22
C ASP A 31 5.91 3.05 9.76
N GLY A 32 5.13 4.12 9.88
CA GLY A 32 3.72 4.04 10.30
C GLY A 32 2.88 3.19 9.35
N ARG A 33 3.07 3.33 8.03
CA ARG A 33 2.37 2.50 7.03
C ARG A 33 2.77 1.03 7.14
N GLU A 34 4.04 0.73 7.38
CA GLU A 34 4.53 -0.64 7.53
C GLU A 34 3.97 -1.31 8.78
N ILE A 35 3.94 -0.61 9.90
CA ILE A 35 3.37 -1.12 11.16
C ILE A 35 1.87 -1.43 10.97
N GLU A 36 1.11 -0.50 10.39
CA GLU A 36 -0.32 -0.69 10.17
C GLU A 36 -0.60 -1.81 9.16
N LYS A 37 0.21 -1.92 8.11
CA LYS A 37 0.15 -3.04 7.17
C LYS A 37 0.40 -4.38 7.87
N ALA A 38 1.45 -4.47 8.68
CA ALA A 38 1.79 -5.68 9.41
C ALA A 38 0.68 -6.06 10.42
N LYS A 39 0.11 -5.09 11.15
CA LYS A 39 -1.04 -5.34 12.04
C LYS A 39 -2.22 -5.90 11.28
N PHE A 40 -2.57 -5.31 10.13
CA PHE A 40 -3.67 -5.79 9.30
C PHE A 40 -3.40 -7.22 8.78
N GLU A 41 -2.22 -7.48 8.22
CA GLU A 41 -1.86 -8.81 7.69
C GLU A 41 -1.85 -9.88 8.79
N ASN A 42 -1.38 -9.54 9.99
CA ASN A 42 -1.39 -10.43 11.15
C ASN A 42 -2.78 -10.67 11.73
N SER A 43 -3.70 -9.71 11.59
CA SER A 43 -5.10 -9.87 12.02
C SER A 43 -5.88 -10.89 11.18
N LEU A 44 -5.42 -11.17 9.95
CA LEU A 44 -6.11 -12.04 9.02
C LEU A 44 -5.86 -13.52 9.33
N PRO A 45 -6.90 -14.37 9.25
CA PRO A 45 -6.75 -15.80 9.49
C PRO A 45 -5.85 -16.45 8.41
N PRO A 46 -5.13 -17.55 8.72
CA PRO A 46 -4.25 -18.24 7.76
C PRO A 46 -5.01 -18.75 6.52
N ASN A 47 -6.26 -19.16 6.70
CA ASN A 47 -7.17 -19.59 5.65
C ASN A 47 -8.32 -18.59 5.55
N LEU A 48 -8.27 -17.73 4.54
CA LEU A 48 -9.20 -16.66 4.31
C LEU A 48 -10.54 -17.19 3.79
N LYS A 49 -11.63 -16.54 4.19
CA LYS A 49 -12.95 -16.66 3.56
C LYS A 49 -13.12 -15.59 2.48
N LYS A 50 -14.24 -15.64 1.73
CA LYS A 50 -14.54 -14.63 0.71
C LYS A 50 -14.63 -13.22 1.31
N GLU A 51 -15.16 -13.09 2.52
CA GLU A 51 -15.30 -11.83 3.25
C GLU A 51 -13.94 -11.24 3.63
N ASP A 52 -12.95 -12.08 3.93
CA ASP A 52 -11.60 -11.62 4.23
C ASP A 52 -10.89 -11.16 2.95
N VAL A 53 -11.11 -11.85 1.83
CA VAL A 53 -10.64 -11.41 0.52
C VAL A 53 -11.27 -10.07 0.14
N ALA A 54 -12.56 -9.86 0.41
CA ALA A 54 -13.23 -8.58 0.22
C ALA A 54 -12.52 -7.43 0.97
N LYS A 55 -12.15 -7.67 2.24
CA LYS A 55 -11.38 -6.71 3.04
C LYS A 55 -9.98 -6.44 2.48
N ILE A 56 -9.27 -7.48 2.05
CA ILE A 56 -7.91 -7.35 1.48
C ILE A 56 -7.90 -6.49 0.21
N PHE A 57 -8.90 -6.70 -0.66
CA PHE A 57 -9.05 -5.99 -1.92
C PHE A 57 -9.89 -4.71 -1.81
N ASN A 58 -10.44 -4.42 -0.64
CA ASN A 58 -11.35 -3.30 -0.39
C ASN A 58 -12.45 -3.19 -1.46
N CYS A 59 -13.17 -4.29 -1.69
CA CYS A 59 -14.20 -4.37 -2.73
C CYS A 59 -15.41 -5.21 -2.30
N GLU A 60 -16.52 -5.04 -3.02
CA GLU A 60 -17.76 -5.78 -2.77
C GLU A 60 -17.66 -7.27 -3.12
N LEU A 61 -18.45 -8.11 -2.46
CA LEU A 61 -18.46 -9.57 -2.66
C LEU A 61 -18.63 -10.02 -4.13
N PRO A 62 -19.50 -9.40 -4.96
CA PRO A 62 -19.60 -9.76 -6.37
C PRO A 62 -18.31 -9.54 -7.15
N THR A 63 -17.53 -8.53 -6.76
CA THR A 63 -16.22 -8.23 -7.35
C THR A 63 -15.17 -9.23 -6.89
N VAL A 64 -15.22 -9.65 -5.62
CA VAL A 64 -14.41 -10.76 -5.12
C VAL A 64 -14.66 -12.03 -5.93
N GLU A 65 -15.91 -12.32 -6.30
CA GLU A 65 -16.21 -13.49 -7.14
C GLU A 65 -15.51 -13.46 -8.49
N LYS A 66 -15.38 -12.27 -9.10
CA LYS A 66 -14.63 -12.10 -10.34
C LYS A 66 -13.15 -12.36 -10.11
N ILE A 67 -12.58 -11.83 -9.02
CA ILE A 67 -11.17 -12.00 -8.66
C ILE A 67 -10.82 -13.47 -8.41
N ILE A 68 -11.59 -14.17 -7.57
CA ILE A 68 -11.30 -15.59 -7.25
C ILE A 68 -11.47 -16.51 -8.46
N ARG A 69 -12.20 -16.10 -9.50
CA ARG A 69 -12.36 -16.86 -10.75
C ARG A 69 -11.25 -16.57 -11.76
N MET A 70 -10.39 -15.58 -11.51
CA MET A 70 -9.24 -15.33 -12.38
C MET A 70 -8.26 -16.51 -12.37
N ASP A 71 -7.65 -16.73 -13.53
CA ASP A 71 -6.60 -17.73 -13.68
C ASP A 71 -5.40 -17.41 -12.80
N GLY A 72 -4.88 -18.44 -12.13
CA GLY A 72 -3.77 -18.32 -11.21
C GLY A 72 -4.14 -17.76 -9.82
N PHE A 73 -5.40 -17.43 -9.54
CA PHE A 73 -5.79 -17.02 -8.18
C PHE A 73 -5.58 -18.18 -7.19
N PRO A 74 -4.90 -17.95 -6.05
CA PRO A 74 -4.54 -19.02 -5.12
C PRO A 74 -5.77 -19.56 -4.38
N LYS A 75 -6.04 -20.86 -4.57
CA LYS A 75 -7.12 -21.60 -3.91
C LYS A 75 -6.55 -22.74 -3.09
N CYS A 76 -7.18 -23.03 -1.96
CA CYS A 76 -6.88 -24.25 -1.23
C CYS A 76 -7.50 -25.45 -1.97
N LEU A 77 -6.70 -26.48 -2.25
CA LEU A 77 -7.19 -27.72 -2.88
C LEU A 77 -7.85 -28.66 -1.87
N ALA A 78 -7.41 -28.62 -0.61
CA ALA A 78 -7.90 -29.50 0.45
C ALA A 78 -9.20 -29.00 1.10
N LEU A 79 -9.46 -27.68 1.08
CA LEU A 79 -10.64 -27.07 1.69
C LEU A 79 -11.36 -26.20 0.67
N SER A 80 -12.63 -26.50 0.42
CA SER A 80 -13.45 -25.69 -0.48
C SER A 80 -13.68 -24.29 0.08
N ALA A 81 -13.73 -23.29 -0.81
CA ALA A 81 -13.98 -21.90 -0.45
C ALA A 81 -13.04 -21.33 0.63
N ARG A 82 -11.77 -21.75 0.63
CA ARG A 82 -10.70 -21.21 1.47
C ARG A 82 -9.51 -20.79 0.64
N TYR A 83 -8.89 -19.67 1.02
CA TYR A 83 -7.80 -19.06 0.28
C TYR A 83 -6.59 -18.86 1.21
N PRO A 84 -5.41 -19.43 0.90
CA PRO A 84 -4.23 -19.28 1.76
C PRO A 84 -3.79 -17.82 1.83
N ARG A 85 -3.75 -17.24 3.03
CA ARG A 85 -3.49 -15.81 3.26
C ARG A 85 -2.24 -15.30 2.54
N ASP A 86 -1.11 -15.94 2.81
CA ASP A 86 0.19 -15.45 2.33
C ASP A 86 0.27 -15.53 0.79
N LYS A 87 -0.37 -16.55 0.19
CA LYS A 87 -0.47 -16.68 -1.27
C LYS A 87 -1.38 -15.61 -1.88
N VAL A 88 -2.50 -15.29 -1.24
CA VAL A 88 -3.41 -14.23 -1.71
C VAL A 88 -2.73 -12.86 -1.66
N LEU A 89 -2.00 -12.56 -0.58
CA LEU A 89 -1.25 -11.31 -0.44
C LEU A 89 -0.13 -11.20 -1.49
N ALA A 90 0.65 -12.26 -1.69
CA ALA A 90 1.68 -12.30 -2.72
C ALA A 90 1.09 -12.12 -4.13
N TRP A 91 -0.01 -12.82 -4.42
CA TRP A 91 -0.69 -12.71 -5.69
C TRP A 91 -1.25 -11.31 -5.94
N LYS A 92 -1.84 -10.66 -4.92
CA LYS A 92 -2.30 -9.27 -4.99
C LYS A 92 -1.16 -8.34 -5.40
N ASN A 93 -0.01 -8.43 -4.73
CA ASN A 93 1.14 -7.56 -5.00
C ASN A 93 1.67 -7.72 -6.43
N ASN A 94 1.64 -8.94 -6.98
CA ASN A 94 2.07 -9.21 -8.36
C ASN A 94 1.07 -8.76 -9.43
N ASN A 95 -0.21 -8.60 -9.07
CA ASN A 95 -1.29 -8.31 -10.01
C ASN A 95 -1.89 -6.90 -9.86
N VAL A 96 -1.27 -6.01 -9.06
CA VAL A 96 -1.79 -4.65 -8.79
C VAL A 96 -2.07 -3.87 -10.07
N SER A 97 -1.13 -3.83 -11.03
CA SER A 97 -1.30 -3.10 -12.29
C SER A 97 -2.51 -3.57 -13.11
N TYR A 98 -2.72 -4.88 -13.13
CA TYR A 98 -3.86 -5.51 -13.82
C TYR A 98 -5.19 -5.22 -13.10
N MET A 99 -5.19 -5.23 -11.76
CA MET A 99 -6.37 -4.90 -10.95
C MET A 99 -6.83 -3.45 -11.17
N ASN A 100 -5.88 -2.52 -11.28
CA ASN A 100 -6.17 -1.10 -11.53
C ASN A 100 -6.85 -0.91 -12.89
N SER A 101 -6.26 -1.48 -13.94
CA SER A 101 -6.71 -1.28 -15.32
C SER A 101 -8.04 -1.96 -15.63
N ARG A 102 -8.25 -3.18 -15.13
CA ARG A 102 -9.42 -3.99 -15.52
C ARG A 102 -10.60 -3.88 -14.56
N LEU A 103 -10.36 -3.62 -13.28
CA LEU A 103 -11.41 -3.63 -12.25
C LEU A 103 -11.59 -2.28 -11.55
N GLY A 104 -10.65 -1.32 -11.71
CA GLY A 104 -10.75 0.01 -11.10
C GLY A 104 -10.72 0.01 -9.56
N ILE A 105 -10.31 -1.10 -8.95
CA ILE A 105 -10.41 -1.31 -7.49
C ILE A 105 -9.29 -0.60 -6.73
N TYR A 106 -8.15 -0.37 -7.38
CA TYR A 106 -6.99 0.26 -6.80
C TYR A 106 -6.66 1.54 -7.59
N VAL A 107 -6.93 2.68 -6.96
CA VAL A 107 -6.36 3.97 -7.37
C VAL A 107 -4.86 3.85 -7.14
N SER A 108 -4.06 3.86 -8.21
CA SER A 108 -2.59 3.79 -8.08
C SER A 108 -2.09 4.90 -7.15
N GLU A 109 -0.97 4.71 -6.43
CA GLU A 109 -0.41 5.75 -5.55
C GLU A 109 -0.23 7.08 -6.33
N ASN A 110 0.14 7.01 -7.61
CA ASN A 110 0.22 8.15 -8.51
C ASN A 110 -1.14 8.82 -8.77
N GLU A 111 -2.19 8.03 -8.95
CA GLU A 111 -3.56 8.52 -9.17
C GLU A 111 -4.13 9.17 -7.89
N ARG A 112 -3.79 8.61 -6.72
CA ARG A 112 -4.16 9.15 -5.40
C ARG A 112 -3.45 10.47 -5.13
N LEU A 113 -2.15 10.55 -5.44
CA LEU A 113 -1.35 11.77 -5.35
C LEU A 113 -1.82 12.84 -6.35
N ARG A 114 -2.35 12.45 -7.50
CA ARG A 114 -2.92 13.36 -8.50
C ARG A 114 -4.25 13.96 -8.03
N LEU A 115 -5.12 13.14 -7.43
CA LEU A 115 -6.41 13.56 -6.87
C LEU A 115 -6.28 14.47 -5.63
N LEU A 116 -5.20 14.34 -4.86
CA LEU A 116 -4.90 15.20 -3.72
C LEU A 116 -4.26 16.54 -4.09
N ARG A 117 -3.84 16.71 -5.35
CA ARG A 117 -3.21 17.93 -5.88
C ARG A 117 -4.14 18.78 -6.75
N ALA A 118 -5.38 18.35 -6.97
CA ALA A 118 -6.44 19.10 -7.65
C ALA A 118 -7.36 19.73 -6.61
#